data_AF-A0A6I1P0B4-F1
#
_entry.id   AF-A0A6I1P0B4-F1
#
_cell.length_a   1.000
_cell.length_b   1.000
_cell.length_c   1.000
_cell.angle_alpha   90.00
_cell.angle_beta   90.00
_cell.angle_gamma   90.00
#
_symmetry.space_group_name_H-M   'P 1'
#
loop_
_entity.id
_entity.type
_entity.pdbx_description
1 polymer ?
#
loop_
_entity_poly.entity_id
_entity_poly.type
_entity_poly.pdbx_seq_one_letter_code
_entity_poly.pdbx_strand_id
1 'polypeptide(L)' 'MANFAAVNKAIKNSFPTLDIQAVRCKGYVYFDGDDGFDKFKSIYSHPTSTRTETMIRLCLNEISRVIEDETTT' A
#
# COMPACT_ATOMS: atom_id res chain seq x y z
N MET A 1 4.61 11.38 -11.11
CA MET A 1 4.83 9.94 -10.83
C MET A 1 5.13 9.76 -9.35
N ALA A 2 4.45 8.82 -8.71
CA ALA A 2 4.70 8.47 -7.32
C ALA A 2 6.06 7.77 -7.17
N ASN A 3 6.81 8.16 -6.14
CA ASN A 3 8.08 7.51 -5.79
C ASN A 3 7.81 6.33 -4.84
N PHE A 4 7.90 5.10 -5.36
CA PHE A 4 7.59 3.89 -4.60
C PHE A 4 8.61 3.55 -3.52
N ALA A 5 9.85 4.04 -3.61
CA ALA A 5 10.80 3.92 -2.50
C ALA A 5 10.32 4.74 -1.29
N ALA A 6 9.79 5.95 -1.53
CA ALA A 6 9.20 6.76 -0.47
C ALA A 6 7.88 6.18 0.05
N VAL A 7 7.04 5.61 -0.83
CA VAL A 7 5.81 4.90 -0.43
C VAL A 7 6.13 3.73 0.48
N ASN A 8 7.04 2.84 0.06
CA ASN A 8 7.39 1.65 0.84
C ASN A 8 8.11 2.00 2.15
N LYS A 9 8.89 3.09 2.17
CA LYS A 9 9.43 3.62 3.42
C LYS A 9 8.32 4.08 4.38
N ALA A 10 7.29 4.75 3.88
CA ALA A 10 6.15 5.17 4.70
C ALA A 10 5.37 3.96 5.24
N ILE A 11 5.09 2.96 4.38
CA ILE A 11 4.45 1.70 4.79
C ILE A 11 5.25 1.02 5.91
N LYS A 12 6.57 0.84 5.73
CA LYS A 12 7.42 0.21 6.75
C LYS A 12 7.49 1.00 8.07
N ASN A 13 7.43 2.33 8.00
CA ASN A 13 7.39 3.15 9.21
C ASN A 13 6.05 3.02 9.96
N SER A 14 4.94 2.89 9.24
CA SER A 14 3.60 2.74 9.84
C SER A 14 3.34 1.32 10.35
N PHE A 15 3.87 0.31 9.65
CA PHE A 15 3.67 -1.11 9.96
C PHE A 15 5.03 -1.82 10.06
N PRO A 16 5.84 -1.53 11.09
CA PRO A 16 7.22 -2.00 11.18
C PRO A 16 7.35 -3.51 11.30
N THR A 17 6.33 -4.19 11.83
CA THR A 17 6.31 -5.64 12.05
C THR A 17 5.78 -6.44 10.87
N LEU A 18 5.13 -5.80 9.89
CA LEU A 18 4.53 -6.48 8.75
C LEU A 18 5.51 -6.50 7.56
N ASP A 19 5.43 -7.57 6.78
CA ASP A 19 6.11 -7.70 5.48
C ASP A 19 5.17 -7.29 4.34
N ILE A 20 5.13 -5.99 4.06
CA ILE A 20 4.25 -5.39 3.05
C ILE A 20 5.05 -4.45 2.16
N GLN A 21 4.92 -4.62 0.85
CA GLN A 21 5.49 -3.75 -0.16
C GLN A 21 4.45 -3.35 -1.20
N ALA A 22 4.27 -2.04 -1.44
CA ALA A 22 3.51 -1.57 -2.58
C ALA A 22 4.35 -1.71 -3.87
N VAL A 23 3.76 -2.34 -4.89
CA VAL A 23 4.38 -2.55 -6.20
C VAL A 23 3.55 -1.89 -7.30
N ARG A 24 4.21 -1.15 -8.17
CA ARG A 24 3.57 -0.43 -9.26
C ARG A 24 3.27 -1.35 -10.45
N CYS A 25 2.07 -1.23 -11.00
CA CYS A 25 1.69 -1.83 -12.28
C CYS A 25 1.18 -0.75 -13.25
N LYS A 26 0.80 -1.18 -14.47
CA LYS A 26 0.16 -0.30 -15.46
C LYS A 26 -1.28 -0.03 -15.04
N GLY A 27 -1.52 1.12 -14.41
CA GLY A 27 -2.85 1.60 -14.05
C GLY A 27 -3.37 1.19 -12.66
N TYR A 28 -2.57 0.45 -11.90
CA TYR A 28 -2.89 0.08 -10.52
C TYR A 28 -1.63 -0.16 -9.70
N VAL A 29 -1.82 -0.34 -8.40
CA VAL A 29 -0.83 -0.72 -7.41
C VAL A 29 -1.34 -1.95 -6.68
N TYR A 30 -0.49 -2.95 -6.50
CA TYR A 30 -0.79 -4.11 -5.67
C TYR A 30 0.18 -4.19 -4.50
N PHE A 31 -0.14 -5.04 -3.52
CA PHE A 31 0.67 -5.27 -2.34
C PHE A 31 1.32 -6.66 -2.43
N ASP A 32 2.62 -6.69 -2.15
CA ASP A 32 3.47 -7.88 -2.15
C ASP A 32 4.07 -8.08 -0.74
N GLY A 33 4.74 -9.21 -0.51
CA GLY A 33 5.25 -9.65 0.79
C GLY A 33 4.31 -10.63 1.49
N ASP A 34 4.81 -11.34 2.51
CA ASP A 34 4.08 -12.41 3.21
C ASP A 34 2.77 -11.89 3.87
N ASP A 35 2.77 -10.62 4.27
CA ASP A 35 1.59 -9.95 4.81
C ASP A 35 0.84 -9.12 3.77
N GLY A 36 1.41 -8.91 2.58
CA GLY A 36 0.82 -8.10 1.52
C GLY A 36 0.01 -8.90 0.50
N PHE A 37 0.52 -10.07 0.12
CA PHE A 37 -0.03 -10.86 -0.97
C PHE A 37 -1.39 -11.46 -0.61
N ASP A 38 -2.39 -11.26 -1.48
CA ASP A 38 -3.79 -11.71 -1.34
C ASP A 38 -4.57 -11.15 -0.12
N LYS A 39 -3.93 -10.38 0.77
CA LYS A 39 -4.57 -9.79 1.95
C LYS A 39 -5.20 -8.41 1.70
N PHE A 40 -4.62 -7.61 0.80
CA PHE A 40 -5.09 -6.25 0.50
C PHE A 40 -5.59 -6.09 -0.93
N LYS A 41 -6.62 -5.26 -1.14
CA LYS A 41 -7.11 -4.98 -2.49
C LYS A 41 -6.12 -4.11 -3.25
N SER A 42 -6.01 -4.36 -4.55
CA SER A 42 -5.25 -3.47 -5.44
C SER A 42 -5.87 -2.08 -5.49
N ILE A 43 -5.02 -1.06 -5.50
CA ILE A 43 -5.43 0.34 -5.63
C ILE A 43 -5.42 0.71 -7.11
N TYR A 44 -6.60 0.97 -7.68
CA TYR A 44 -6.75 1.47 -9.04
C TYR A 44 -6.43 2.96 -9.10
N SER A 45 -5.17 3.26 -9.39
CA SER A 45 -4.66 4.63 -9.54
C SER A 45 -3.57 4.62 -10.59
N HIS A 46 -3.49 5.66 -11.42
CA HIS A 46 -2.41 5.83 -12.39
C HIS A 46 -1.13 6.31 -11.67
N PRO A 47 -0.15 5.43 -11.38
CA PRO A 47 0.98 5.81 -10.52
C PRO A 47 1.89 6.85 -11.18
N THR A 48 1.78 7.01 -12.49
CA THR A 48 2.51 8.00 -13.30
C THR A 48 1.98 9.42 -13.10
N SER A 49 0.67 9.62 -12.92
CA SER A 49 0.03 10.92 -12.70
C SER A 49 -0.27 11.19 -11.22
N THR A 50 -0.35 10.16 -10.38
CA THR A 50 -0.55 10.30 -8.94
C THR A 50 0.71 10.84 -8.25
N ARG A 51 0.53 11.78 -7.32
CA ARG A 51 1.60 12.33 -6.47
C ARG A 51 1.99 11.31 -5.40
N THR A 52 3.25 11.32 -4.98
CA THR A 52 3.77 10.41 -3.94
C THR A 52 2.96 10.45 -2.65
N GLU A 53 2.65 11.65 -2.14
CA GLU A 53 1.86 11.84 -0.92
C GLU A 53 0.47 11.22 -1.02
N THR A 54 -0.21 11.42 -2.16
CA THR A 54 -1.51 10.80 -2.42
C THR A 54 -1.40 9.28 -2.45
N MET A 55 -0.35 8.74 -3.07
CA MET A 55 -0.13 7.29 -3.11
C MET A 55 0.15 6.71 -1.72
N ILE A 56 0.93 7.40 -0.88
CA ILE A 56 1.15 7.03 0.52
C ILE A 56 -0.20 6.95 1.24
N ARG A 57 -1.02 8.00 1.15
CA ARG A 57 -2.32 8.03 1.82
C ARG A 57 -3.23 6.89 1.36
N LEU A 58 -3.29 6.62 0.06
CA LEU A 58 -4.09 5.52 -0.48
C LEU A 58 -3.61 4.16 0.04
N CYS A 59 -2.29 3.93 0.06
CA CYS A 59 -1.73 2.66 0.54
C CYS A 59 -1.97 2.45 2.03
N LEU A 60 -1.69 3.46 2.86
CA LEU A 60 -1.88 3.35 4.31
C LEU A 60 -3.35 3.16 4.67
N ASN A 61 -4.28 3.88 4.01
CA ASN A 61 -5.70 3.72 4.28
C ASN A 61 -6.22 2.32 3.95
N GLU A 62 -5.76 1.72 2.84
CA GLU A 62 -6.16 0.37 2.45
C GLU A 62 -5.65 -0.68 3.45
N ILE A 63 -4.38 -0.55 3.87
CA ILE A 63 -3.78 -1.46 4.85
C ILE A 63 -4.48 -1.33 6.21
N SER A 64 -4.67 -0.10 6.71
CA SER A 64 -5.35 0.14 7.99
C SER A 64 -6.76 -0.41 8.00
N ARG A 65 -7.53 -0.23 6.91
CA ARG A 65 -8.90 -0.73 6.82
C ARG A 65 -8.97 -2.25 7.03
N VAL A 66 -8.11 -3.01 6.36
CA VAL A 66 -8.12 -4.47 6.46
C VAL A 66 -7.67 -4.94 7.85
N ILE A 67 -6.65 -4.30 8.43
CA ILE A 67 -6.18 -4.62 9.79
C ILE A 67 -7.29 -4.36 10.83
N GLU A 68 -8.01 -3.24 10.72
CA GLU A 68 -9.12 -2.90 11.61
C GLU A 68 -10.27 -3.92 11.49
N ASP A 69 -10.62 -4.32 10.27
CA ASP A 69 -11.65 -5.35 10.00
C ASP A 69 -11.27 -6.71 10.64
N GLU A 70 -10.00 -7.13 10.54
CA GLU A 70 -9.51 -8.39 11.15
C GLU A 70 -9.53 -8.37 12.69
N THR A 71 -9.29 -7.22 13.32
CA THR A 71 -9.32 -7.10 14.79
C THR A 71 -10.73 -7.05 15.41
N THR A 72 -11.77 -6.85 14.59
CA THR A 72 -13.16 -6.72 15.07
C THR A 72 -13.95 -8.04 14.97
N THR A 73 -13.31 -9.13 14.54
CA THR A 73 -13.90 -10.47 14.37
C THR A 73 -13.31 -11.45 15.38
#